data_AF-A0AAD7H959-F1
#
_entry.id   AF-A0AAD7H959-F1
#
_cell.length_a   1.000
_cell.length_b   1.000
_cell.length_c   1.000
_cell.angle_alpha   90.00
_cell.angle_beta   90.00
_cell.angle_gamma   90.00
#
_symmetry.space_group_name_H-M   'P 1'
#
loop_
_entity.id
_entity.type
_entity.pdbx_description
1 polymer ?
#
loop_
_entity_poly.entity_id
_entity_poly.type
_entity_poly.pdbx_seq_one_letter_code
_entity_poly.pdbx_strand_id
1 'polypeptide(L)'
;ISQHILFKFNAQHDCHHFVCPLIDSLGPRQERLESKLTQKATSHIDNSRFLVNMHGLHNAHLIRETLPRHLTELKPCFVDRKAKHFEFAAALREVGPEKRAQAIAKGQATKAKNKQNKIDKAAAR
;
A
#
# COMPACT_ATOMS: atom_id res chain seq x y z
N ILE A 1 36.97 -3.16 -12.73
CA ILE A 1 35.80 -2.74 -13.52
C ILE A 1 34.81 -2.13 -12.53
N SER A 2 34.65 -0.80 -12.55
CA SER A 2 33.66 -0.11 -11.72
C SER A 2 32.27 -0.48 -12.24
N GLN A 3 31.45 -1.14 -11.43
CA GLN A 3 30.08 -1.45 -11.84
C GLN A 3 29.24 -0.17 -11.73
N HIS A 4 28.82 0.38 -12.87
CA HIS A 4 27.90 1.49 -12.91
C HIS A 4 26.53 1.03 -12.43
N ILE A 5 26.05 1.60 -11.30
CA ILE A 5 24.69 1.36 -10.82
C ILE A 5 23.73 2.07 -11.79
N LEU A 6 22.88 1.32 -12.48
CA LEU A 6 21.94 1.86 -13.47
C LEU A 6 20.80 2.65 -12.81
N PHE A 7 20.10 2.03 -11.86
CA PHE A 7 19.04 2.67 -11.07
C PHE A 7 18.68 1.83 -9.84
N LYS A 8 18.00 2.45 -8.87
CA LYS A 8 17.42 1.76 -7.71
C LYS A 8 16.03 1.23 -8.04
N PHE A 9 15.70 0.03 -7.56
CA PHE A 9 14.36 -0.54 -7.63
C PHE A 9 13.94 -1.10 -6.27
N ASN A 10 12.64 -1.30 -6.11
CA ASN A 10 12.05 -1.92 -4.94
C ASN A 10 11.63 -3.34 -5.33
N ALA A 11 12.23 -4.32 -4.66
CA ALA A 11 11.86 -5.72 -4.75
C ALA A 11 11.40 -6.20 -3.38
N GLN A 12 10.32 -6.97 -3.38
CA GLN A 12 9.75 -7.61 -2.20
C GLN A 12 9.75 -9.11 -2.42
N HIS A 13 10.01 -9.89 -1.37
CA HIS A 13 9.93 -11.34 -1.47
C HIS A 13 8.48 -11.80 -1.72
N ASP A 14 8.29 -12.81 -2.58
CA ASP A 14 6.97 -13.41 -2.81
C ASP A 14 6.60 -14.38 -1.68
N CYS A 15 6.42 -13.83 -0.46
CA CYS A 15 6.09 -14.59 0.74
C CYS A 15 4.78 -15.38 0.61
N HIS A 16 3.86 -14.91 -0.26
CA HIS A 16 2.59 -15.59 -0.49
C HIS A 16 2.80 -16.91 -1.24
N HIS A 17 3.65 -16.92 -2.27
CA HIS A 17 3.96 -18.14 -3.01
C HIS A 17 4.68 -19.19 -2.15
N PHE A 18 5.63 -18.77 -1.32
CA PHE A 18 6.41 -19.68 -0.49
C PHE A 18 5.84 -19.95 0.89
N VAL A 19 4.69 -19.33 1.23
CA VAL A 19 4.01 -19.51 2.53
C VAL A 19 4.98 -19.33 3.71
N CYS A 20 5.73 -18.22 3.68
CA CYS A 20 6.78 -17.96 4.66
C CYS A 20 6.21 -17.81 6.09
N PRO A 21 6.77 -18.51 7.10
CA PRO A 21 6.24 -18.49 8.45
C PRO A 21 6.49 -17.16 9.15
N LEU A 22 5.55 -16.78 10.01
CA LEU A 22 5.73 -15.70 10.97
C LEU A 22 6.45 -16.26 12.20
N ILE A 23 7.63 -15.72 12.47
CA ILE A 23 8.44 -16.04 13.65
C ILE A 23 8.43 -14.85 14.61
N ASP A 24 8.72 -15.11 15.88
CA ASP A 24 9.09 -14.04 16.80
C ASP A 24 10.53 -13.61 16.52
N SER A 25 10.73 -12.32 16.28
CA SER A 25 12.04 -11.71 16.17
C SER A 25 12.22 -10.64 17.24
N LEU A 26 13.47 -10.30 17.53
CA LEU A 26 13.77 -9.10 18.27
C LEU A 26 13.19 -7.88 17.56
N GLY A 27 12.71 -6.93 18.35
CA GLY A 27 12.17 -5.65 17.92
C GLY A 27 13.22 -4.86 17.15
N PRO A 28 12.79 -3.87 16.34
CA PRO A 28 13.73 -3.09 15.56
C PRO A 28 14.67 -2.34 16.50
N ARG A 29 15.94 -2.18 16.09
CA ARG A 29 16.87 -1.31 16.82
C ARG A 29 16.33 0.13 16.78
N GLN A 30 16.24 0.76 17.95
CA GLN A 30 15.87 2.16 18.10
C GLN A 30 17.07 2.90 18.65
N GLU A 31 17.47 4.01 18.01
CA GLU A 31 18.59 4.85 18.48
C GLU A 31 19.91 4.06 18.70
N ARG A 32 20.14 3.04 17.86
CA ARG A 32 21.27 2.08 17.95
C ARG A 32 21.22 1.15 19.17
N LEU A 33 20.20 1.21 20.01
CA LEU A 33 19.97 0.25 21.08
C LEU A 33 19.09 -0.92 20.59
N GLU A 34 19.40 -2.11 21.09
CA GLU A 34 18.56 -3.27 20.84
C GLU A 34 17.27 -3.17 21.65
N SER A 35 16.14 -3.36 20.98
CA SER A 35 14.85 -3.39 21.64
C SER A 35 14.64 -4.73 22.31
N LYS A 36 14.12 -4.71 23.55
CA LYS A 36 13.70 -5.91 24.28
C LYS A 36 12.30 -6.38 23.87
N LEU A 37 11.61 -5.63 23.03
CA LEU A 37 10.28 -6.00 22.54
C LEU A 37 10.43 -7.12 21.51
N THR A 38 9.58 -8.13 21.58
CA THR A 38 9.43 -9.11 20.50
C THR A 38 8.39 -8.60 19.49
N GLN A 39 8.66 -8.82 18.21
CA GLN A 39 7.74 -8.52 17.13
C GLN A 39 7.61 -9.73 16.21
N LYS A 40 6.46 -9.88 15.56
CA LYS A 40 6.30 -10.89 14.51
C LYS A 40 7.05 -10.43 13.27
N ALA A 41 7.94 -11.28 12.77
CA ALA A 41 8.66 -11.09 11.52
C ALA A 41 8.43 -12.28 10.59
N THR A 42 8.48 -12.07 9.28
CA THR A 42 8.35 -13.15 8.30
C THR A 42 9.73 -13.77 8.06
N SER A 43 9.90 -15.06 8.36
CA SER A 43 11.11 -15.81 8.03
C SER A 43 11.02 -16.34 6.60
N HIS A 44 11.90 -15.88 5.71
CA HIS A 44 11.86 -16.26 4.30
C HIS A 44 12.52 -17.63 4.09
N ILE A 45 11.81 -18.54 3.43
CA ILE A 45 12.28 -19.92 3.20
C ILE A 45 13.19 -20.00 1.97
N ASP A 46 12.88 -19.21 0.94
CA ASP A 46 13.61 -19.18 -0.33
C ASP A 46 13.93 -17.72 -0.71
N ASN A 47 14.86 -17.52 -1.64
CA ASN A 47 15.23 -16.22 -2.21
C ASN A 47 15.27 -16.28 -3.73
N SER A 48 14.49 -17.16 -4.37
CA SER A 48 14.48 -17.29 -5.83
C SER A 48 13.47 -16.39 -6.53
N ARG A 49 12.43 -15.93 -5.83
CA ARG A 49 11.30 -15.21 -6.44
C ARG A 49 10.96 -13.93 -5.68
N PHE A 50 10.97 -12.83 -6.43
CA PHE A 50 10.69 -11.50 -5.93
C PHE A 50 9.66 -10.80 -6.80
N LEU A 51 8.88 -9.93 -6.16
CA LEU A 51 7.92 -9.03 -6.78
C LEU A 51 8.55 -7.64 -6.86
N VAL A 52 8.62 -7.07 -8.05
CA VAL A 52 9.10 -5.71 -8.28
C VAL A 52 7.90 -4.77 -8.39
N ASN A 53 7.90 -3.69 -7.61
CA ASN A 53 6.86 -2.69 -7.71
C ASN A 53 7.08 -1.82 -8.97
N MET A 54 6.33 -2.12 -10.03
CA MET A 54 6.40 -1.40 -11.30
C MET A 54 5.70 -0.03 -11.30
N HIS A 55 4.89 0.28 -10.28
CA HIS A 55 4.04 1.47 -10.25
C HIS A 55 4.47 2.49 -9.18
N GLY A 56 5.20 2.06 -8.16
CA GLY A 56 5.65 2.90 -7.05
C GLY A 56 6.98 3.61 -7.27
N LEU A 57 7.60 3.48 -8.44
CA LEU A 57 8.94 4.01 -8.71
C LEU A 57 8.92 5.01 -9.87
N HIS A 58 9.59 6.15 -9.69
CA HIS A 58 9.83 7.13 -10.75
C HIS A 58 10.62 6.55 -11.95
N ASN A 59 11.28 5.40 -11.76
CA ASN A 59 12.12 4.73 -12.75
C ASN A 59 11.42 3.55 -13.45
N ALA A 60 10.08 3.50 -13.44
CA ALA A 60 9.32 2.40 -14.04
C ALA A 60 9.64 2.18 -15.53
N HIS A 61 9.99 3.23 -16.27
CA HIS A 61 10.41 3.14 -17.67
C HIS A 61 11.74 2.37 -17.82
N LEU A 62 12.76 2.68 -17.03
CA LEU A 62 14.05 1.98 -17.03
C LEU A 62 13.91 0.49 -16.70
N ILE A 63 13.03 0.15 -15.75
CA ILE A 63 12.75 -1.25 -15.39
C ILE A 63 12.14 -2.01 -16.58
N ARG A 64 11.23 -1.37 -17.33
CA ARG A 64 10.61 -1.97 -18.52
C ARG A 64 11.58 -2.16 -19.68
N GLU A 65 12.56 -1.27 -19.81
CA GLU A 65 13.63 -1.39 -20.82
C GLU A 65 14.64 -2.48 -20.44
N THR A 66 14.90 -2.66 -19.14
CA THR A 66 15.90 -3.61 -18.66
C THR A 66 15.35 -5.05 -18.57
N LEU A 67 14.08 -5.22 -18.22
CA LEU A 67 13.47 -6.53 -18.04
C LEU A 67 12.81 -7.06 -19.31
N PRO A 68 12.83 -8.39 -19.53
CA PRO A 68 12.07 -9.02 -20.60
C PRO A 68 10.59 -8.62 -20.60
N ARG A 69 10.02 -8.43 -21.80
CA ARG A 69 8.65 -7.93 -21.96
C ARG A 69 7.60 -8.79 -21.25
N HIS A 70 7.76 -10.11 -21.26
CA HIS A 70 6.81 -11.04 -20.61
C HIS A 70 6.74 -10.88 -19.07
N LEU A 71 7.72 -10.22 -18.44
CA LEU A 71 7.70 -9.91 -17.01
C LEU A 71 7.06 -8.56 -16.70
N THR A 72 6.94 -7.68 -17.70
CA THR A 72 6.47 -6.29 -17.54
C THR A 72 5.22 -5.96 -18.35
N GLU A 73 4.71 -6.94 -19.10
CA GLU A 73 3.46 -6.79 -19.83
C GLU A 73 2.28 -6.70 -18.88
N LEU A 74 1.36 -5.80 -19.20
CA LEU A 74 0.13 -5.64 -18.43
C LEU A 74 -0.76 -6.84 -18.72
N LYS A 75 -1.01 -7.66 -17.70
CA LYS A 75 -1.99 -8.74 -17.79
C LYS A 75 -3.39 -8.16 -17.61
N PRO A 76 -4.31 -8.33 -18.57
CA PRO A 76 -5.69 -7.88 -18.42
C PRO A 76 -6.33 -8.54 -17.19
N CYS A 77 -6.80 -7.73 -16.24
CA CYS A 77 -7.53 -8.23 -15.08
C CYS A 77 -8.93 -8.75 -15.47
N PHE A 78 -9.50 -8.20 -16.54
CA PHE A 78 -10.79 -8.58 -17.08
C PHE A 78 -10.69 -8.75 -18.61
N VAL A 79 -11.35 -9.79 -19.12
CA VAL A 79 -11.44 -10.05 -20.57
C VAL A 79 -12.16 -8.90 -21.26
N ASP A 80 -13.33 -8.51 -20.76
CA ASP A 80 -14.04 -7.30 -21.19
C ASP A 80 -13.92 -6.20 -20.12
N ARG A 81 -12.90 -5.37 -20.28
CA ARG A 81 -12.67 -4.20 -19.42
C ARG A 81 -13.85 -3.23 -19.43
N LYS A 82 -14.54 -3.07 -20.57
CA LYS A 82 -15.60 -2.07 -20.74
C LYS A 82 -16.87 -2.52 -20.01
N ALA A 83 -17.25 -3.78 -20.14
CA ALA A 83 -18.38 -4.35 -19.39
C ALA A 83 -18.17 -4.20 -17.88
N LYS A 84 -16.97 -4.50 -17.37
CA LYS A 84 -16.66 -4.32 -15.93
C LYS A 84 -16.69 -2.86 -15.47
N HIS A 85 -16.25 -1.92 -16.30
CA HIS A 85 -16.42 -0.49 -15.99
C HIS A 85 -17.89 -0.10 -15.88
N PHE A 86 -18.75 -0.59 -16.77
CA PHE A 86 -20.19 -0.30 -16.69
C PHE A 86 -20.84 -0.92 -15.45
N GLU A 87 -20.50 -2.17 -15.12
CA GLU A 87 -20.94 -2.84 -13.90
C GLU A 87 -20.57 -2.02 -12.65
N PHE A 88 -19.31 -1.61 -12.51
CA PHE A 88 -18.87 -0.81 -11.37
C PHE A 88 -19.49 0.58 -11.35
N ALA A 89 -19.66 1.22 -12.52
CA ALA A 89 -20.32 2.51 -12.61
C ALA A 89 -21.80 2.43 -12.20
N ALA A 90 -22.51 1.36 -12.57
CA ALA A 90 -23.89 1.13 -12.15
C ALA A 90 -23.97 0.98 -10.63
N ALA A 91 -23.16 0.09 -10.04
CA ALA A 91 -23.11 -0.11 -8.59
C ALA A 91 -22.76 1.19 -7.83
N LEU A 92 -21.83 1.99 -8.36
CA LEU A 92 -21.46 3.28 -7.76
C LEU A 92 -22.56 4.34 -7.86
N ARG A 93 -23.42 4.31 -8.88
CA ARG A 93 -24.56 5.24 -8.97
C ARG A 93 -25.61 4.96 -7.91
N GLU A 94 -25.81 3.70 -7.56
CA GLU A 94 -26.72 3.29 -6.49
C GLU A 94 -26.16 3.65 -5.11
N VAL A 95 -24.92 3.24 -4.81
CA VAL A 95 -24.34 3.37 -3.47
C VAL A 95 -23.69 4.75 -3.22
N GLY A 96 -23.27 5.43 -4.28
CA GLY A 96 -22.52 6.69 -4.21
C GLY A 96 -23.26 7.86 -3.54
N PRO A 97 -24.54 8.12 -3.86
CA PRO A 97 -25.33 9.16 -3.18
C PRO A 97 -25.41 8.96 -1.68
N GLU A 98 -25.72 7.74 -1.23
CA GLU A 98 -25.84 7.39 0.19
C GLU A 98 -24.50 7.61 0.93
N LYS A 99 -23.40 7.06 0.40
CA LYS A 99 -22.07 7.24 0.99
C LYS A 99 -21.65 8.71 1.05
N ARG A 100 -22.01 9.52 0.05
CA ARG A 100 -21.73 10.97 0.06
C ARG A 100 -22.55 11.69 1.13
N ALA A 101 -23.83 11.36 1.28
CA ALA A 101 -24.67 11.93 2.33
C ALA A 101 -24.12 11.59 3.73
N GLN A 102 -23.74 10.32 3.97
CA GLN A 102 -23.12 9.89 5.21
C GLN A 102 -21.80 10.63 5.49
N ALA A 103 -20.94 10.82 4.48
CA ALA A 103 -19.69 11.55 4.62
C ALA A 103 -19.92 13.03 4.97
N ILE A 104 -20.91 13.68 4.35
CA ILE A 104 -21.30 15.07 4.65
C ILE A 104 -21.79 15.17 6.10
N ALA A 105 -22.69 14.28 6.52
CA ALA A 105 -23.22 14.26 7.89
C ALA A 105 -22.10 14.07 8.93
N LYS A 106 -21.21 13.09 8.70
CA LYS A 106 -20.04 12.86 9.56
C LYS A 106 -19.09 14.07 9.60
N GLY A 107 -18.89 14.72 8.45
CA GLY A 107 -18.11 15.95 8.34
C GLY A 107 -18.70 17.09 9.15
N GLN A 108 -20.01 17.29 9.10
CA GLN A 108 -20.72 18.31 9.91
C GLN A 108 -20.63 18.00 11.40
N ALA A 109 -20.88 16.75 11.82
CA ALA A 109 -20.77 16.32 13.21
C ALA A 109 -19.34 16.53 13.77
N THR A 110 -18.32 16.22 12.97
CA THR A 110 -16.92 16.43 13.35
C THR A 110 -16.59 17.92 13.51
N LYS A 111 -17.09 18.78 12.60
CA LYS A 111 -16.92 20.24 12.70
C LYS A 111 -17.60 20.79 13.96
N ALA A 112 -18.82 20.36 14.26
CA ALA A 112 -19.54 20.77 15.47
C ALA A 112 -18.79 20.35 16.75
N LYS A 113 -18.36 19.09 16.83
CA LYS A 113 -17.56 18.59 17.97
C LYS A 113 -16.26 19.37 18.15
N ASN A 114 -15.54 19.66 17.06
CA ASN A 114 -14.30 20.43 17.13
C ASN A 114 -14.53 21.89 17.53
N LYS A 115 -15.66 22.49 17.12
CA LYS A 115 -16.04 23.84 17.56
C LYS A 115 -16.33 23.85 19.06
N GLN A 116 -17.07 22.87 19.56
CA GLN A 116 -17.36 22.74 21.00
C GLN A 116 -16.08 22.52 21.81
N ASN A 117 -15.23 21.59 21.40
CA ASN A 117 -13.94 21.34 22.05
C ASN A 117 -13.05 22.59 22.11
N LYS A 118 -13.13 23.50 21.13
CA LYS A 118 -12.42 24.78 21.15
C LYS A 118 -13.01 25.75 22.17
N ILE A 119 -14.34 25.83 22.26
CA ILE A 119 -15.04 26.64 23.27
C ILE A 119 -14.71 26.12 24.67
N ASP A 120 -14.82 24.82 24.90
CA ASP A 120 -14.56 24.19 26.20
C ASP A 120 -13.10 24.40 26.65
N LYS A 121 -12.13 24.28 25.72
CA LYS A 121 -10.73 24.58 26.00
C LYS A 121 -10.45 26.06 26.27
N ALA A 122 -11.22 26.97 25.68
CA ALA A 122 -11.10 28.40 25.94
C ALA A 122 -11.73 28.79 27.29
N ALA A 123 -12.79 28.10 27.72
CA ALA A 123 -13.44 28.31 29.02
C ALA A 123 -12.68 27.66 30.20
N ALA A 124 -11.87 26.63 29.94
CA ALA A 124 -11.01 25.98 30.93
C ALA A 124 -9.64 26.66 31.13
N ARG A 125 -9.45 27.85 30.56
CA ARG A 125 -8.26 28.70 30.68
C ARG A 125 -8.61 29.96 31.46
#